data_AF-A0A4Q5SAP3-F1
#
_entry.id   AF-A0A4Q5SAP3-F1
#
_cell.length_a   1.000
_cell.length_b   1.000
_cell.length_c   1.000
_cell.angle_alpha   90.00
_cell.angle_beta   90.00
_cell.angle_gamma   90.00
#
_symmetry.space_group_name_H-M   'P 1'
#
loop_
_entity.id
_entity.type
_entity.pdbx_description
1 polymer ?
#
loop_
_entity_poly.entity_id
_entity_poly.type
_entity_poly.pdbx_seq_one_letter_code
_entity_poly.pdbx_strand_id
1 'polypeptide(L)'
;MSSLQVLLTGWAGFYLGGPMLTWFANPLLFLSWITIYNWRPASLITSLLATAICISFLFFNEIYNHNIEFTGKITDIKLGYWLWTSSAFVMLIGNVWLAFIKSQSNVLK
;
A
#
# COMPACT_ATOMS: atom_id res chain seq x y z
N MET A 1 -11.59 12.80 12.41
CA MET A 1 -10.63 11.71 12.72
C MET A 1 -9.22 12.24 12.49
N SER A 2 -8.26 11.94 13.37
CA SER A 2 -6.87 12.36 13.15
C SER A 2 -6.19 11.47 12.10
N SER A 3 -5.21 11.99 11.38
CA SER A 3 -4.47 11.22 10.36
C SER A 3 -3.78 9.97 10.95
N LEU A 4 -3.34 10.04 12.21
CA LEU A 4 -2.76 8.91 12.93
C LEU A 4 -3.79 7.81 13.20
N GLN A 5 -5.00 8.18 13.64
CA GLN A 5 -6.08 7.20 13.82
C GLN A 5 -6.38 6.49 12.51
N VAL A 6 -6.53 7.26 11.44
CA VAL A 6 -6.82 6.76 10.10
C VAL A 6 -5.71 5.80 9.61
N LEU A 7 -4.43 6.11 9.86
CA LEU A 7 -3.32 5.20 9.56
C LEU A 7 -3.42 3.87 10.33
N LEU A 8 -3.73 3.93 11.63
CA LEU A 8 -3.74 2.78 12.53
C LEU A 8 -5.00 1.91 12.40
N THR A 9 -6.14 2.48 12.01
CA THR A 9 -7.43 1.80 12.01
C THR A 9 -8.07 1.69 10.64
N GLY A 10 -7.57 2.39 9.62
CA GLY A 10 -8.22 2.40 8.30
C GLY A 10 -8.22 1.04 7.62
N TRP A 11 -7.27 0.15 7.92
CA TRP A 11 -7.30 -1.25 7.45
C TRP A 11 -8.48 -2.05 8.00
N ALA A 12 -9.02 -1.67 9.17
CA ALA A 12 -10.22 -2.27 9.75
C ALA A 12 -11.51 -1.81 9.04
N GLY A 13 -11.42 -0.80 8.17
CA GLY A 13 -12.51 -0.38 7.28
C GLY A 13 -12.87 -1.42 6.20
N PHE A 14 -12.14 -2.53 6.10
CA PHE A 14 -12.41 -3.63 5.17
C PHE A 14 -13.87 -4.09 5.15
N TYR A 15 -14.52 -4.17 6.32
CA TYR A 15 -15.91 -4.62 6.44
C TYR A 15 -16.90 -3.71 5.70
N LEU A 16 -16.49 -2.48 5.35
CA LEU A 16 -17.32 -1.51 4.61
C LEU A 16 -17.17 -1.63 3.09
N GLY A 17 -16.20 -2.42 2.59
CA GLY A 17 -16.03 -2.66 1.16
C GLY A 17 -15.60 -1.43 0.34
N GLY A 18 -15.58 -1.60 -0.98
CA GLY A 18 -15.29 -0.52 -1.94
C GLY A 18 -13.92 0.14 -1.73
N PRO A 19 -13.83 1.48 -1.69
CA PRO A 19 -12.57 2.20 -1.54
C PRO A 19 -11.87 1.94 -0.20
N MET A 20 -12.60 1.51 0.83
CA MET A 20 -11.99 1.14 2.11
C MET A 20 -11.12 -0.12 2.00
N LEU A 21 -11.35 -0.97 0.98
CA LEU A 21 -10.48 -2.12 0.70
C LEU A 21 -9.06 -1.69 0.35
N THR A 22 -8.85 -0.48 -0.19
CA THR A 22 -7.50 -0.03 -0.55
C THR A 22 -6.60 0.19 0.65
N TRP A 23 -7.17 0.31 1.85
CA TRP A 23 -6.44 0.41 3.10
C TRP A 23 -5.69 -0.88 3.48
N PHE A 24 -5.99 -2.01 2.83
CA PHE A 24 -5.16 -3.23 2.95
C PHE A 24 -3.73 -3.04 2.44
N ALA A 25 -3.46 -2.01 1.63
CA ALA A 25 -2.10 -1.69 1.26
C ALA A 25 -1.24 -1.35 2.49
N ASN A 26 -1.80 -0.84 3.59
CA ASN A 26 -1.04 -0.51 4.80
C ASN A 26 -0.47 -1.76 5.50
N PRO A 27 -1.27 -2.78 5.88
CA PRO A 27 -0.74 -4.04 6.39
C PRO A 27 0.29 -4.70 5.46
N LEU A 28 0.04 -4.69 4.14
CA LEU A 28 0.95 -5.29 3.16
C LEU A 28 2.28 -4.52 3.07
N LEU A 29 2.22 -3.18 3.05
CA LEU A 29 3.40 -2.32 3.06
C LEU A 29 4.20 -2.52 4.35
N PHE A 30 3.55 -2.56 5.50
CA PHE A 30 4.19 -2.83 6.78
C PHE A 30 4.84 -4.22 6.82
N LEU A 31 4.14 -5.25 6.31
CA LEU A 31 4.69 -6.60 6.19
C LEU A 31 5.93 -6.62 5.28
N SER A 32 5.95 -5.81 4.23
CA SER A 32 7.11 -5.67 3.36
C SER A 32 8.33 -5.11 4.10
N TRP A 33 8.14 -4.16 5.01
CA TRP A 33 9.22 -3.59 5.83
C TRP A 33 9.84 -4.62 6.76
N ILE A 34 9.02 -5.43 7.44
CA ILE A 34 9.51 -6.42 8.41
C ILE A 34 10.20 -7.59 7.70
N THR A 35 9.70 -7.99 6.54
CA THR A 35 10.19 -9.19 5.84
C THR A 35 11.38 -8.93 4.93
N ILE A 36 11.78 -7.68 4.69
CA ILE A 36 12.85 -7.34 3.72
C ILE A 36 14.20 -8.00 4.05
N TYR A 37 14.53 -8.15 5.34
CA TYR A 37 15.81 -8.73 5.76
C TYR A 37 15.76 -10.25 5.88
N ASN A 38 14.66 -10.80 6.41
CA ASN A 38 14.55 -12.21 6.79
C ASN A 38 13.90 -13.09 5.70
N TRP A 39 13.00 -12.52 4.89
CA TRP A 39 12.24 -13.27 3.88
C TRP A 39 11.95 -12.41 2.63
N ARG A 40 13.00 -12.16 1.84
CA ARG A 40 12.95 -11.27 0.65
C ARG A 40 11.82 -11.56 -0.34
N PRO A 41 11.52 -12.82 -0.72
CA PRO A 41 10.39 -13.10 -1.60
C PRO A 41 9.06 -12.59 -1.04
N ALA A 42 8.82 -12.76 0.27
CA ALA A 42 7.62 -12.25 0.92
C ALA A 42 7.58 -10.71 0.89
N SER A 43 8.71 -10.03 1.12
CA SER A 43 8.80 -8.56 1.03
C SER A 43 8.51 -8.03 -0.37
N LEU A 44 9.04 -8.69 -1.41
CA LEU A 44 8.77 -8.34 -2.80
C LEU A 44 7.29 -8.52 -3.16
N ILE A 45 6.70 -9.68 -2.83
CA ILE A 45 5.29 -9.96 -3.13
C ILE A 45 4.37 -8.97 -2.40
N THR A 46 4.63 -8.71 -1.12
CA THR A 46 3.79 -7.82 -0.30
C THR A 46 3.92 -6.36 -0.72
N SER A 47 5.12 -5.88 -1.07
CA SER A 47 5.30 -4.52 -1.63
C SER A 47 4.66 -4.35 -3.01
N LEU A 48 4.69 -5.39 -3.86
CA LEU A 48 3.98 -5.40 -5.13
C LEU A 48 2.46 -5.31 -4.93
N LEU A 49 1.90 -6.14 -4.05
CA LEU A 49 0.47 -6.12 -3.73
C LEU A 49 0.05 -4.78 -3.11
N ALA A 50 0.84 -4.23 -2.18
CA ALA A 50 0.58 -2.91 -1.61
C ALA A 50 0.53 -1.83 -2.70
N THR A 51 1.50 -1.84 -3.61
CA THR A 51 1.55 -0.89 -4.73
C THR A 51 0.34 -1.02 -5.65
N ALA A 52 -0.03 -2.25 -6.02
CA ALA A 52 -1.19 -2.50 -6.88
C ALA A 52 -2.49 -2.01 -6.23
N ILE A 53 -2.64 -2.21 -4.91
CA ILE A 53 -3.80 -1.74 -4.15
C ILE A 53 -3.82 -0.21 -4.01
N CYS A 54 -2.67 0.44 -3.82
CA CYS A 54 -2.60 1.91 -3.83
C CYS A 54 -3.05 2.47 -5.20
N ILE A 55 -2.61 1.85 -6.29
CA ILE A 55 -3.00 2.26 -7.66
C ILE A 55 -4.48 1.97 -7.89
N SER A 56 -5.03 0.87 -7.36
CA SER A 56 -6.43 0.53 -7.57
C SER A 56 -7.41 1.58 -7.00
N PHE A 57 -6.96 2.39 -6.04
CA PHE A 57 -7.73 3.54 -5.54
C PHE A 57 -8.17 4.51 -6.65
N LEU A 58 -7.39 4.65 -7.73
CA LEU A 58 -7.72 5.53 -8.86
C LEU A 58 -8.97 5.12 -9.63
N PHE A 59 -9.44 3.89 -9.47
CA PHE A 59 -10.64 3.40 -10.15
C PHE A 59 -11.92 3.65 -9.35
N PHE A 60 -11.82 4.20 -8.13
CA PHE A 60 -12.98 4.57 -7.34
C PHE A 60 -13.37 6.03 -7.61
N ASN A 61 -14.67 6.26 -7.84
CA ASN A 61 -15.24 7.58 -8.06
C ASN A 61 -15.90 8.16 -6.80
N GLU A 62 -16.05 7.33 -5.77
CA GLU A 62 -16.75 7.65 -4.53
C GLU A 62 -15.94 7.15 -3.34
N ILE A 63 -16.05 7.82 -2.20
CA ILE A 63 -15.47 7.41 -0.92
C ILE A 63 -16.51 7.56 0.18
N TYR A 64 -16.52 6.65 1.16
CA TYR A 64 -17.37 6.79 2.32
C TYR A 64 -17.06 8.09 3.04
N ASN A 65 -18.07 8.95 3.17
CA ASN A 65 -17.96 10.15 3.97
C ASN A 65 -18.24 9.81 5.44
N HIS A 66 -17.84 10.68 6.37
CA HIS A 66 -17.97 10.45 7.81
C HIS A 66 -19.42 10.08 8.22
N ASN A 67 -20.41 10.54 7.46
CA ASN A 67 -21.79 10.13 7.62
C ASN A 67 -22.00 8.87 6.78
N ILE A 68 -22.03 7.72 7.46
CA ILE A 68 -22.13 6.35 6.90
C ILE A 68 -23.28 6.19 5.87
N GLU A 69 -24.24 7.11 5.88
CA GLU A 69 -25.39 7.17 4.97
C GLU A 69 -25.10 7.81 3.60
N PHE A 70 -23.98 8.53 3.42
CA PHE A 70 -23.66 9.22 2.16
C PHE A 70 -22.24 8.91 1.64
N THR A 71 -22.16 8.40 0.42
CA THR A 71 -20.92 8.35 -0.35
C THR A 71 -20.59 9.75 -0.88
N GLY A 72 -19.36 10.21 -0.65
CA GLY A 72 -18.86 11.47 -1.21
C GLY A 72 -18.14 11.20 -2.53
N LYS A 73 -18.39 12.01 -3.56
CA LYS A 73 -17.65 11.90 -4.83
C LYS A 73 -16.19 12.33 -4.63
N ILE A 74 -15.27 11.58 -5.23
CA ILE A 74 -13.86 11.96 -5.29
C ILE A 74 -13.74 13.02 -6.39
N THR A 75 -13.69 14.29 -5.99
CA THR A 75 -13.52 15.40 -6.94
C THR A 75 -12.06 15.69 -7.25
N ASP A 76 -11.16 15.39 -6.30
CA ASP A 76 -9.73 15.65 -6.41
C ASP A 76 -8.89 14.63 -5.65
N ILE A 77 -7.75 14.27 -6.25
CA ILE A 77 -6.73 13.42 -5.63
C ILE A 77 -5.67 14.32 -4.99
N LYS A 78 -5.61 14.29 -3.65
CA LYS A 78 -4.73 15.16 -2.88
C LYS A 78 -3.32 14.58 -2.74
N LEU A 79 -2.37 15.44 -2.34
CA LEU A 79 -0.96 15.09 -2.14
C LEU A 79 -0.74 13.86 -1.24
N GLY A 80 -1.58 13.65 -0.22
CA GLY A 80 -1.48 12.49 0.68
C GLY A 80 -1.57 11.15 -0.04
N TYR A 81 -2.41 11.05 -1.09
CA TYR A 81 -2.50 9.85 -1.91
C TYR A 81 -1.19 9.55 -2.65
N TRP A 82 -0.57 10.60 -3.21
CA TRP A 82 0.68 10.47 -3.97
C TRP A 82 1.85 10.08 -3.07
N LEU A 83 1.94 10.65 -1.87
CA LEU A 83 2.94 10.26 -0.87
C LEU A 83 2.76 8.80 -0.44
N TRP A 84 1.51 8.39 -0.19
CA TRP A 84 1.19 7.02 0.18
C TRP A 84 1.57 6.01 -0.92
N THR A 85 1.16 6.27 -2.17
CA THR A 85 1.50 5.42 -3.33
C THR A 85 3.00 5.38 -3.58
N SER A 86 3.68 6.53 -3.50
CA SER A 86 5.14 6.60 -3.68
C SER A 86 5.89 5.80 -2.62
N SER A 87 5.40 5.77 -1.37
CA SER A 87 6.03 4.98 -0.30
C SER A 87 6.03 3.47 -0.60
N ALA A 88 4.92 2.95 -1.15
CA ALA A 88 4.83 1.57 -1.60
C ALA A 88 5.75 1.31 -2.81
N PHE A 89 5.79 2.26 -3.75
CA PHE A 89 6.63 2.15 -4.95
C PHE A 89 8.12 2.13 -4.62
N VAL A 90 8.58 2.97 -3.69
CA VAL A 90 9.98 2.96 -3.20
C VAL A 90 10.33 1.60 -2.60
N MET A 91 9.43 1.00 -1.81
CA MET A 91 9.65 -0.34 -1.26
C MET A 91 9.72 -1.43 -2.33
N LEU A 92 8.89 -1.34 -3.37
CA LEU A 92 8.92 -2.29 -4.49
C LEU A 92 10.24 -2.16 -5.26
N ILE A 93 10.66 -0.94 -5.61
CA ILE A 93 11.95 -0.70 -6.28
C ILE A 93 13.12 -1.21 -5.43
N GLY A 94 13.11 -0.91 -4.13
CA GLY A 94 14.15 -1.37 -3.21
C GLY A 94 14.26 -2.90 -3.17
N ASN A 95 13.11 -3.61 -3.13
CA ASN A 95 13.09 -5.07 -3.20
C ASN A 95 13.64 -5.61 -4.52
N VAL A 96 13.24 -5.02 -5.65
CA VAL A 96 13.73 -5.39 -6.98
C VAL A 96 15.24 -5.18 -7.08
N TRP A 97 15.74 -4.04 -6.60
CA TRP A 97 17.17 -3.73 -6.56
C TRP A 97 17.97 -4.75 -5.75
N LEU A 98 17.49 -5.10 -4.55
CA LEU A 98 18.12 -6.11 -3.70
C LEU A 98 18.10 -7.52 -4.33
N ALA A 99 17.06 -7.84 -5.09
CA ALA A 99 16.97 -9.11 -5.82
C ALA A 99 18.05 -9.19 -6.92
N PHE A 100 18.26 -8.10 -7.66
CA PHE A 100 19.31 -8.04 -8.69
C PHE A 100 20.71 -8.19 -8.11
N ILE A 101 21.03 -7.52 -6.99
CA ILE A 101 22.34 -7.65 -6.33
C ILE A 101 22.57 -9.09 -5.85
N LYS A 102 21.56 -9.73 -5.24
CA LYS A 102 21.70 -11.11 -4.77
C LYS A 102 21.94 -12.09 -5.92
N SER A 103 21.29 -11.87 -7.06
CA SER A 103 21.49 -12.69 -8.26
C SER A 103 22.94 -12.67 -8.72
N GLN A 104 23.58 -11.49 -8.79
CA GLN A 104 24.99 -11.38 -9.20
C GLN A 104 25.95 -12.10 -8.23
N SER A 105 25.70 -12.01 -6.92
CA SER A 105 26.52 -12.71 -5.93
C SER A 105 26.48 -14.24 -6.04
N ASN A 106 25.40 -14.81 -6.56
CA ASN A 106 25.29 -16.26 -6.76
C ASN A 106 25.96 -16.72 -8.06
N VAL A 107 26.18 -15.83 -9.02
CA VAL A 107 26.88 -16.15 -10.29
C VAL A 107 28.39 -16.14 -10.11
N LEU A 108 28.90 -15.38 -9.13
CA LEU A 108 30.33 -15.24 -8.84
C LEU A 108 30.87 -16.27 -7.80
N LYS A 109 30.03 -17.19 -7.32
CA LYS A 109 30.40 -18.30 -6.44
C LYS A 109 30.34 -19.62 -7.21
#